data_AF-A0A552QS43-F1
#
_entry.id   AF-A0A552QS43-F1
#
_cell.length_a   1.000
_cell.length_b   1.000
_cell.length_c   1.000
_cell.angle_alpha   90.00
_cell.angle_beta   90.00
_cell.angle_gamma   90.00
#
_symmetry.space_group_name_H-M   'P 1'
#
loop_
_entity.id
_entity.type
_entity.pdbx_description
1 polymer ?
#
loop_
_entity_poly.entity_id
_entity_poly.type
_entity_poly.pdbx_seq_one_letter_code
_entity_poly.pdbx_strand_id
1 'polypeptide(L)'
;MDESRAGLLTLLGAVLGTAPGALVVDDGPCPHCARRHALAAKSPTGARRYFAVVRHGGHVVYAVCPFPVGLGLAVAGADHPARARKPARLAAHGGAVARGRCVGPRDGSVEYVVRYAGVKRLPRCVLSVVWEVPFAAGA
;
A
#
# COMPACT_ATOMS: atom_id res chain seq x y z
N MET A 1 17.81 -7.81 -11.89
CA MET A 1 16.48 -7.54 -11.29
C MET A 1 16.72 -7.31 -9.81
N ASP A 2 16.28 -6.19 -9.22
CA ASP A 2 16.42 -5.93 -7.77
C ASP A 2 15.75 -7.09 -6.99
N GLU A 3 16.46 -7.72 -6.06
CA GLU A 3 15.95 -8.83 -5.23
C GLU A 3 14.64 -8.45 -4.52
N SER A 4 14.49 -7.18 -4.16
CA SER A 4 13.25 -6.63 -3.60
C SER A 4 12.08 -6.80 -4.59
N ARG A 5 12.31 -6.54 -5.88
CA ARG A 5 11.27 -6.65 -6.91
C ARG A 5 10.88 -8.10 -7.15
N ALA A 6 11.84 -9.02 -7.15
CA ALA A 6 11.58 -10.45 -7.27
C ALA A 6 10.73 -10.97 -6.09
N GLY A 7 11.09 -10.61 -4.85
CA GLY A 7 10.32 -10.97 -3.66
C GLY A 7 8.89 -10.43 -3.68
N LEU A 8 8.70 -9.18 -4.11
CA LEU A 8 7.38 -8.58 -4.30
C LEU A 8 6.53 -9.35 -5.32
N LEU A 9 7.08 -9.66 -6.49
CA LEU A 9 6.35 -10.38 -7.55
C LEU A 9 5.96 -11.79 -7.11
N THR A 10 6.81 -12.49 -6.36
CA THR A 10 6.49 -13.79 -5.76
C THR A 10 5.32 -13.68 -4.77
N LEU A 11 5.36 -12.71 -3.86
CA LEU A 11 4.28 -12.47 -2.90
C LEU A 11 2.95 -12.15 -3.60
N LEU A 12 2.98 -11.22 -4.55
CA LEU A 12 1.80 -10.83 -5.31
C LEU A 12 1.26 -11.99 -6.16
N GLY A 13 2.16 -12.80 -6.73
CA GLY A 13 1.79 -13.97 -7.53
C GLY A 13 1.04 -15.00 -6.71
N ALA A 14 1.52 -15.29 -5.50
CA ALA A 14 0.82 -16.15 -4.55
C ALA A 14 -0.57 -15.59 -4.17
N VAL A 15 -0.67 -14.29 -3.87
CA VAL A 15 -1.94 -13.65 -3.50
C VAL A 15 -2.95 -13.59 -4.65
N LEU A 16 -2.47 -13.42 -5.89
CA LEU A 16 -3.30 -13.31 -7.09
C LEU A 16 -3.49 -14.65 -7.82
N GLY A 17 -2.91 -15.74 -7.32
CA GLY A 17 -2.91 -17.04 -8.00
C GLY A 17 -2.33 -16.98 -9.42
N THR A 18 -1.30 -16.17 -9.62
CA THR A 18 -0.73 -15.85 -10.94
C THR A 18 0.79 -15.98 -10.92
N ALA A 19 1.38 -16.47 -12.02
CA ALA A 19 2.83 -16.55 -12.13
C ALA A 19 3.48 -15.15 -11.98
N PRO A 20 4.59 -15.00 -11.23
CA PRO A 20 5.21 -13.69 -10.98
C PRO A 20 5.52 -12.89 -12.24
N GLY A 21 5.97 -13.56 -13.31
CA GLY A 21 6.30 -12.92 -14.60
C GLY A 21 5.09 -12.48 -15.42
N ALA A 22 3.88 -12.93 -15.08
CA ALA A 22 2.64 -12.56 -15.76
C ALA A 22 1.93 -11.36 -15.10
N LEU A 23 2.48 -10.84 -14.00
CA LEU A 23 1.90 -9.70 -13.29
C LEU A 23 2.31 -8.38 -13.93
N VAL A 24 1.34 -7.48 -14.07
CA VAL A 24 1.60 -6.08 -14.41
C VAL A 24 1.65 -5.28 -13.11
N VAL A 25 2.79 -4.64 -12.84
CA VAL A 25 2.99 -3.79 -11.66
C VAL A 25 2.87 -2.32 -12.05
N ASP A 26 1.95 -1.63 -11.41
CA ASP A 26 1.68 -0.21 -11.53
C ASP A 26 2.41 0.54 -10.38
N ASP A 27 3.71 0.76 -10.50
CA ASP A 27 4.56 1.45 -9.51
C ASP A 27 5.11 2.82 -9.96
N GLY A 28 4.82 3.20 -11.22
CA GLY A 28 5.23 4.46 -11.81
C GLY A 28 4.27 5.64 -11.55
N PRO A 29 4.60 6.85 -12.03
CA PRO A 29 3.71 8.00 -11.98
C PRO A 29 2.37 7.70 -12.67
N CYS A 30 1.32 8.36 -12.20
CA CYS A 30 0.01 8.26 -12.83
C CYS A 30 0.08 8.87 -14.25
N PRO A 31 -0.36 8.14 -15.31
CA PRO A 31 -0.31 8.66 -16.67
C PRO A 31 -1.26 9.85 -16.90
N HIS A 32 -2.24 10.07 -16.01
CA HIS A 32 -3.22 11.16 -16.15
C HIS A 32 -2.82 12.46 -15.45
N CYS A 33 -2.17 12.39 -14.29
CA CYS A 33 -1.86 13.57 -13.47
C CYS A 33 -0.39 13.69 -13.04
N ALA A 34 0.46 12.76 -13.49
CA ALA A 34 1.88 12.63 -13.14
C ALA A 34 2.20 12.43 -11.64
N ARG A 35 1.20 12.48 -10.73
CA ARG A 35 1.38 12.25 -9.30
C ARG A 35 1.55 10.76 -8.98
N ARG A 36 2.18 10.46 -7.85
CA ARG A 36 2.27 9.08 -7.31
C ARG A 36 0.96 8.71 -6.64
N HIS A 37 0.30 7.68 -7.17
CA HIS A 37 -0.94 7.11 -6.65
C HIS A 37 -0.66 5.76 -5.96
N ALA A 38 -1.72 5.06 -5.54
CA ALA A 38 -1.63 3.70 -5.03
C ALA A 38 -0.75 2.83 -5.93
N LEU A 39 0.19 2.11 -5.32
CA LEU A 39 0.88 1.04 -6.02
C LEU A 39 -0.07 -0.15 -6.12
N ALA A 40 -0.12 -0.77 -7.29
CA ALA A 40 -1.00 -1.91 -7.53
C ALA A 40 -0.34 -2.94 -8.44
N ALA A 41 -0.83 -4.16 -8.36
CA ALA A 41 -0.52 -5.21 -9.32
C ALA A 41 -1.82 -5.82 -9.85
N LYS A 42 -1.77 -6.25 -11.11
CA LYS A 42 -2.89 -6.87 -11.82
C LYS A 42 -2.47 -8.22 -12.38
N SER A 43 -3.34 -9.21 -12.23
CA SER A 43 -3.25 -10.48 -12.97
C SER A 43 -3.76 -10.30 -14.41
N PRO A 44 -3.44 -11.24 -15.32
CA PRO A 44 -4.05 -11.31 -16.65
C PRO A 44 -5.58 -11.42 -16.63
N THR A 45 -6.15 -12.00 -15.57
CA THR A 45 -7.60 -12.12 -15.35
C THR A 45 -8.26 -10.82 -14.88
N GLY A 46 -7.48 -9.74 -14.70
CA GLY A 46 -7.96 -8.44 -14.24
C GLY A 46 -8.09 -8.30 -12.71
N ALA A 47 -7.77 -9.35 -11.94
CA ALA A 47 -7.75 -9.26 -10.48
C ALA A 47 -6.67 -8.28 -10.03
N ARG A 48 -7.03 -7.36 -9.11
CA ARG A 48 -6.16 -6.30 -8.63
C ARG A 48 -5.86 -6.42 -7.14
N ARG A 49 -4.61 -6.15 -6.77
CA ARG A 49 -4.20 -5.91 -5.37
C ARG A 49 -3.39 -4.63 -5.28
N TYR A 50 -3.59 -3.90 -4.20
CA TYR A 50 -2.78 -2.75 -3.84
C TYR A 50 -1.68 -3.18 -2.90
N PHE A 51 -0.56 -2.47 -2.96
CA PHE A 51 0.53 -2.72 -2.04
C PHE A 51 1.22 -1.44 -1.59
N ALA A 52 1.91 -1.54 -0.47
CA ALA A 52 2.81 -0.52 0.04
C ALA A 52 4.14 -1.18 0.43
N VAL A 53 5.22 -0.41 0.32
CA VAL A 53 6.58 -0.86 0.63
C VAL A 53 7.27 0.16 1.52
N VAL A 54 8.00 -0.34 2.52
CA VAL A 54 8.95 0.45 3.30
C VAL A 54 10.26 -0.33 3.38
N ARG A 55 11.38 0.41 3.33
CA ARG A 55 12.72 -0.15 3.43
C ARG A 55 13.41 0.45 4.65
N HIS A 56 14.02 -0.36 5.49
CA HIS A 56 14.80 0.11 6.63
C HIS A 56 15.84 -0.92 7.08
N GLY A 57 17.08 -0.49 7.29
CA GLY A 57 18.13 -1.31 7.91
C GLY A 57 18.31 -2.69 7.27
N GLY A 58 18.36 -2.75 5.93
CA GLY A 58 18.47 -4.00 5.17
C GLY A 58 17.18 -4.82 5.05
N HIS A 59 16.08 -4.38 5.67
CA HIS A 59 14.79 -5.05 5.60
C HIS A 59 13.86 -4.34 4.62
N VAL A 60 13.04 -5.12 3.92
CA VAL A 60 11.93 -4.64 3.10
C VAL A 60 10.64 -5.23 3.64
N VAL A 61 9.65 -4.38 3.89
CA VAL A 61 8.33 -4.82 4.35
C VAL A 61 7.30 -4.42 3.32
N TYR A 62 6.45 -5.39 2.97
CA TYR A 62 5.33 -5.21 2.07
C TYR A 62 4.01 -5.36 2.81
N ALA A 63 3.07 -4.48 2.52
CA ALA A 63 1.66 -4.68 2.84
C ALA A 63 0.89 -4.90 1.54
N VAL A 64 0.01 -5.90 1.49
CA VAL A 64 -0.82 -6.21 0.32
C VAL A 64 -2.28 -6.22 0.77
N CYS A 65 -3.15 -5.54 0.02
CA CYS A 65 -4.55 -5.35 0.39
C CYS A 65 -5.45 -5.30 -0.86
N PRO A 66 -6.72 -5.72 -0.78
CA PRO A 66 -7.71 -5.46 -1.83
C PRO A 66 -8.02 -3.97 -2.05
N PHE A 67 -7.68 -3.11 -1.09
CA PHE A 67 -7.91 -1.67 -1.11
C PHE A 67 -6.60 -0.89 -1.01
N PRO A 68 -6.55 0.38 -1.44
CA PRO A 68 -5.35 1.19 -1.28
C PRO A 68 -4.82 1.17 0.16
N VAL A 69 -3.52 0.93 0.27
CA VAL A 69 -2.84 0.68 1.54
C VAL A 69 -1.61 1.57 1.67
N GLY A 70 -1.37 2.05 2.87
CA GLY A 70 -0.16 2.76 3.28
C GLY A 70 0.58 1.98 4.35
N LEU A 71 1.90 2.16 4.37
CA LEU A 71 2.79 1.51 5.32
C LEU A 71 3.70 2.56 5.94
N GLY A 72 3.88 2.48 7.26
CA GLY A 72 4.83 3.30 7.99
C GLY A 72 5.62 2.46 8.98
N LEU A 73 6.86 2.88 9.22
CA LEU A 73 7.82 2.18 10.06
C LEU A 73 8.39 3.17 11.09
N ALA A 74 8.55 2.70 12.32
CA ALA A 74 9.28 3.39 13.39
C ALA A 74 10.32 2.42 13.96
N VAL A 75 11.51 2.93 14.30
CA VAL A 75 12.58 2.10 14.85
C VAL A 75 12.44 2.01 16.37
N ALA A 76 12.41 0.78 16.90
CA ALA A 76 12.27 0.56 18.34
C ALA A 76 13.51 1.10 19.08
N GLY A 77 13.30 1.83 20.18
CA GLY A 77 14.37 2.44 20.98
C GLY A 77 14.91 3.77 20.45
N ALA A 78 14.63 4.13 19.19
CA ALA A 78 14.99 5.43 18.61
C ALA A 78 13.75 6.32 18.34
N ASP A 79 12.61 5.71 18.01
CA ASP A 79 11.37 6.40 17.68
C ASP A 79 10.23 6.04 18.64
N HIS A 80 9.38 7.04 18.93
CA HIS A 80 8.07 6.77 19.52
C HIS A 80 7.20 5.98 18.52
N PRO A 81 6.52 4.88 18.90
CA PRO A 81 5.69 4.06 18.02
C PRO A 81 4.66 4.84 17.18
N ALA A 82 4.15 5.97 17.68
CA ALA A 82 3.24 6.85 16.94
C ALA A 82 3.88 7.48 15.68
N ARG A 83 5.22 7.54 15.59
CA ARG A 83 5.93 8.02 14.39
C ARG A 83 5.71 7.13 13.17
N ALA A 84 5.37 5.85 13.35
CA ALA A 84 4.97 4.99 12.23
C ALA A 84 3.59 5.35 11.67
N ARG A 85 2.70 5.95 12.49
CA ARG A 85 1.29 6.16 12.14
C ARG A 85 1.08 7.31 11.15
N LYS A 86 1.74 8.47 11.34
CA LYS A 86 1.57 9.64 10.46
C LYS A 86 2.04 9.36 9.02
N PRO A 87 3.23 8.77 8.78
CA PRO A 87 3.66 8.38 7.43
C PRO A 87 2.76 7.29 6.82
N ALA A 88 2.34 6.29 7.60
CA ALA A 88 1.40 5.28 7.12
C ALA A 88 0.08 5.90 6.66
N ARG A 89 -0.47 6.84 7.44
CA ARG A 89 -1.72 7.54 7.10
C ARG A 89 -1.56 8.45 5.89
N LEU A 90 -0.46 9.21 5.78
CA LEU A 90 -0.20 10.07 4.62
C LEU A 90 0.04 9.24 3.35
N ALA A 91 0.74 8.11 3.46
CA ALA A 91 0.94 7.19 2.35
C ALA A 91 -0.36 6.50 1.94
N ALA A 92 -1.18 6.09 2.91
CA ALA A 92 -2.52 5.57 2.64
C ALA A 92 -3.38 6.64 1.98
N HIS A 93 -3.38 7.87 2.48
CA HIS A 93 -4.20 8.96 1.95
C HIS A 93 -3.79 9.44 0.56
N GLY A 94 -2.50 9.67 0.33
CA GLY A 94 -1.96 10.00 -1.00
C GLY A 94 -2.04 8.84 -1.98
N GLY A 95 -1.95 7.61 -1.47
CA GLY A 95 -2.12 6.38 -2.22
C GLY A 95 -3.59 5.98 -2.43
N ALA A 96 -4.55 6.52 -1.68
CA ALA A 96 -5.94 6.05 -1.74
C ALA A 96 -6.76 6.59 -2.92
N VAL A 97 -6.09 7.26 -3.84
CA VAL A 97 -6.58 7.44 -5.20
C VAL A 97 -6.10 6.27 -6.06
N ALA A 98 -7.04 5.44 -6.51
CA ALA A 98 -6.73 4.38 -7.46
C ALA A 98 -6.17 4.96 -8.78
N ARG A 99 -5.06 4.39 -9.27
CA ARG A 99 -4.48 4.72 -10.60
C ARG A 99 -5.54 4.51 -11.69
N GLY A 100 -5.70 5.50 -12.58
CA GLY A 100 -6.62 5.43 -13.73
C GLY A 100 -8.06 5.91 -13.47
N ARG A 101 -8.45 6.21 -12.22
CA ARG A 101 -9.74 6.85 -11.87
C ARG A 101 -9.53 8.26 -11.29
N CYS A 102 -8.54 8.98 -11.80
CA CYS A 102 -8.15 10.29 -11.32
C CYS A 102 -9.16 11.33 -11.82
N VAL A 103 -10.39 11.27 -11.32
CA VAL A 103 -11.43 12.28 -11.55
C VAL A 103 -11.29 13.32 -10.46
N GLY A 104 -10.67 14.46 -10.80
CA GLY A 104 -10.54 15.61 -9.89
C GLY A 104 -9.79 15.34 -8.56
N PRO A 105 -9.57 16.36 -7.73
CA PRO A 105 -9.24 16.14 -6.34
C PRO A 105 -10.37 15.36 -5.65
N ARG A 106 -10.04 14.54 -4.64
CA ARG A 106 -11.04 14.01 -3.68
C ARG A 106 -11.76 15.22 -3.07
N ASP A 107 -12.95 15.54 -3.55
CA ASP A 107 -13.88 16.34 -2.79
C ASP A 107 -14.46 15.43 -1.69
N GLY A 108 -14.93 16.00 -0.57
CA GLY A 108 -15.42 15.21 0.57
C GLY A 108 -16.68 14.38 0.29
N SER A 109 -17.03 14.10 -0.97
CA SER A 109 -18.23 13.40 -1.43
C SER A 109 -18.24 11.90 -1.12
N VAL A 110 -17.08 11.31 -0.85
CA VAL A 110 -16.95 9.91 -0.44
C VAL A 110 -16.28 9.88 0.93
N GLU A 111 -17.02 9.43 1.94
CA GLU A 111 -16.48 9.16 3.26
C GLU A 111 -15.60 7.88 3.19
N TYR A 112 -14.45 7.89 3.87
CA TYR A 112 -13.54 6.75 3.92
C TYR A 112 -13.23 6.39 5.38
N VAL A 113 -13.31 5.11 5.71
CA VAL A 113 -12.87 4.61 7.02
C VAL A 113 -11.40 4.23 6.95
N VAL A 114 -10.60 4.85 7.80
CA VAL A 114 -9.21 4.49 8.03
C VAL A 114 -9.17 3.33 9.04
N ARG A 115 -8.74 2.15 8.61
CA ARG A 115 -8.56 1.01 9.52
C ARG A 115 -7.07 0.72 9.71
N TYR A 116 -6.66 0.57 10.96
CA TYR A 116 -5.31 0.18 11.33
C TYR A 116 -5.25 -1.35 11.49
N ALA A 117 -4.44 -2.01 10.66
CA ALA A 117 -4.22 -3.45 10.75
C ALA A 117 -3.22 -3.80 11.87
N GLY A 118 -3.51 -3.35 13.10
CA GLY A 118 -2.65 -3.57 14.25
C GLY A 118 -1.22 -3.01 14.11
N VAL A 119 -0.45 -3.23 15.17
CA VAL A 119 0.98 -2.92 15.22
C VAL A 119 1.73 -4.23 15.46
N LYS A 120 2.44 -4.73 14.44
CA LYS A 120 3.36 -5.86 14.65
C LYS A 120 4.70 -5.31 15.15
N ARG A 121 5.08 -5.70 16.36
CA ARG A 121 6.43 -5.42 16.90
C ARG A 121 7.40 -6.44 16.29
N LEU A 122 8.35 -5.94 15.51
CA LEU A 122 9.55 -6.67 15.13
C LEU A 122 10.64 -6.38 16.19
N PRO A 123 11.68 -7.21 16.32
CA PRO A 123 12.72 -7.06 17.36
C PRO A 123 13.36 -5.65 17.42
N ARG A 124 13.33 -4.89 16.31
CA ARG A 124 13.87 -3.53 16.22
C ARG A 124 12.93 -2.51 15.57
N CYS A 125 11.69 -2.86 15.25
CA CYS A 125 10.78 -1.96 14.53
C CYS A 125 9.31 -2.10 14.96
N VAL A 126 8.57 -1.03 14.80
CA VAL A 126 7.11 -0.96 14.91
C VAL A 126 6.55 -0.67 13.52
N LEU A 127 5.69 -1.56 13.03
CA LEU A 127 5.00 -1.41 11.75
C LEU A 127 3.56 -0.93 11.96
N SER A 128 3.13 0.05 11.17
CA SER A 128 1.74 0.49 11.08
C SER A 128 1.25 0.28 9.66
N VAL A 129 0.24 -0.58 9.50
CA VAL A 129 -0.45 -0.80 8.22
C VAL A 129 -1.80 -0.09 8.28
N VAL A 130 -2.07 0.75 7.28
CA VAL A 130 -3.32 1.51 7.19
C VAL A 130 -3.93 1.24 5.84
N TRP A 131 -5.20 0.87 5.79
CA TRP A 131 -5.97 0.86 4.54
C TRP A 131 -7.17 1.79 4.65
N GLU A 132 -7.51 2.42 3.53
CA GLU A 132 -8.72 3.24 3.40
C GLU A 132 -9.77 2.43 2.63
N VAL A 133 -10.96 2.28 3.21
CA VAL A 133 -12.13 1.71 2.53
C VAL A 133 -13.19 2.79 2.38
N PRO A 134 -13.93 2.86 1.26
CA PRO A 134 -15.13 3.70 1.19
C PRO A 134 -16.08 3.31 2.33
N PHE A 135 -16.58 4.30 3.06
CA PHE A 135 -17.62 4.11 4.04
C PHE A 135 -18.91 3.77 3.29
N ALA A 136 -19.39 2.54 3.45
CA ALA A 136 -20.77 2.24 3.12
C ALA A 136 -21.62 2.85 4.25
N ALA A 137 -22.24 4.00 4.00
CA ALA A 137 -23.35 4.44 4.84
C ALA A 137 -24.51 3.45 4.61
N GLY A 138 -24.54 2.38 5.39
CA GLY A 138 -25.58 1.34 5.32
C GLY A 138 -25.09 0.02 4.73
N ALA A 139 -24.68 -0.89 5.62
CA ALA A 139 -25.00 -2.31 5.54
C ALA A 139 -25.45 -2.74 6.94
#